data_AF-A0A7R9XN81-F1
#
_entry.id   AF-A0A7R9XN81-F1
#
_cell.length_a   1.000
_cell.length_b   1.000
_cell.length_c   1.000
_cell.angle_alpha   90.00
_cell.angle_beta   90.00
_cell.angle_gamma   90.00
#
_symmetry.space_group_name_H-M   'P 1'
#
loop_
_entity.id
_entity.type
_entity.pdbx_description
1 polymer ?
#
loop_
_entity_poly.entity_id
_entity_poly.type
_entity_poly.pdbx_seq_one_letter_code
_entity_poly.pdbx_strand_id
1 'polypeptide(L)'
;EDFNSLPQGDLSKAQAAWVSETVVLSPLAAEDANGHPREFCLHAGKRLEITGEGVEGSETVLKLDVVTSGPPASILAKFPHFRGYTTLQMPTGTAHKLVTRQHVLAVRSHEGHPVDATSVQLAGMLDDVFAYDGPLGAHVHETGVDLHVWAPTASSVRLLLFPSADSLASPQEELEMCQEDSGVWSLTGPPKWRGLYYQYQVTVFCPWTL
;
A
#
# COMPACT_ATOMS: atom_id res chain seq x y z
N GLU A 1 -34.76 -7.08 -12.37
CA GLU A 1 -33.29 -7.14 -12.30
C GLU A 1 -32.92 -7.71 -10.95
N ASP A 2 -31.96 -8.63 -10.91
CA ASP A 2 -31.55 -9.28 -9.66
C ASP A 2 -30.56 -8.37 -8.93
N PHE A 3 -31.08 -7.55 -8.03
CA PHE A 3 -30.28 -6.58 -7.26
C PHE A 3 -29.23 -7.25 -6.35
N ASN A 4 -29.35 -8.56 -6.07
CA ASN A 4 -28.35 -9.31 -5.33
C ASN A 4 -27.07 -9.58 -6.14
N SER A 5 -27.11 -9.40 -7.46
CA SER A 5 -25.93 -9.58 -8.33
C SER A 5 -25.02 -8.34 -8.42
N LEU A 6 -25.45 -7.20 -7.86
CA LEU A 6 -24.67 -5.97 -7.88
C LEU A 6 -23.56 -6.01 -6.81
N PRO A 7 -22.36 -5.51 -7.14
CA PRO A 7 -21.27 -5.43 -6.17
C PRO A 7 -21.65 -4.54 -5.00
N GLN A 8 -21.36 -5.01 -3.79
CA GLN A 8 -21.55 -4.25 -2.56
C GLN A 8 -20.25 -3.50 -2.24
N GLY A 9 -20.24 -2.20 -2.53
CA GLY A 9 -19.12 -1.30 -2.26
C GLY A 9 -18.59 -0.59 -3.49
N ASP A 10 -17.44 0.06 -3.33
CA ASP A 10 -16.85 0.93 -4.35
C ASP A 10 -15.34 1.03 -4.16
N LEU A 11 -14.58 0.40 -5.06
CA LEU A 11 -13.12 0.40 -5.01
C LEU A 11 -12.51 1.74 -5.47
N SER A 12 -13.27 2.59 -6.17
CA SER A 12 -12.82 3.96 -6.48
C SER A 12 -12.77 4.84 -5.23
N LYS A 13 -13.48 4.41 -4.17
CA LYS A 13 -13.41 5.01 -2.85
C LYS A 13 -12.38 4.28 -2.01
N ALA A 14 -11.50 5.04 -1.36
CA ALA A 14 -10.53 4.53 -0.40
C ALA A 14 -10.94 4.96 1.00
N GLN A 15 -11.99 4.35 1.56
CA GLN A 15 -12.58 4.83 2.82
C GLN A 15 -11.98 4.15 4.07
N ALA A 16 -11.34 2.99 3.90
CA ALA A 16 -10.58 2.35 4.96
C ALA A 16 -9.14 2.89 5.01
N ALA A 17 -8.50 2.83 6.18
CA ALA A 17 -7.12 3.30 6.35
C ALA A 17 -6.27 2.32 7.14
N TRP A 18 -5.17 1.85 6.57
CA TRP A 18 -4.13 1.11 7.28
C TRP A 18 -3.14 2.13 7.86
N VAL A 19 -3.20 2.34 9.17
CA VAL A 19 -2.62 3.52 9.84
C VAL A 19 -1.38 3.23 10.67
N SER A 20 -1.09 1.96 10.97
CA SER A 20 0.15 1.48 11.60
C SER A 20 0.39 0.03 11.19
N GLU A 21 1.54 -0.58 11.54
CA GLU A 21 1.84 -1.98 11.24
C GLU A 21 0.69 -2.94 11.60
N THR A 22 -0.02 -2.60 12.67
CA THR A 22 -0.98 -3.48 13.34
C THR A 22 -2.42 -2.94 13.36
N VAL A 23 -2.70 -1.77 12.80
CA VAL A 23 -4.04 -1.15 12.88
C VAL A 23 -4.58 -0.75 11.51
N VAL A 24 -5.77 -1.28 11.20
CA VAL A 24 -6.62 -0.83 10.09
C VAL A 24 -7.89 -0.21 10.67
N LEU A 25 -8.33 0.90 10.09
CA LEU A 25 -9.54 1.62 10.48
C LEU A 25 -10.59 1.52 9.38
N SER A 26 -11.83 1.22 9.79
CA SER A 26 -12.99 1.12 8.90
C SER A 26 -14.04 2.17 9.27
N PRO A 27 -14.64 2.86 8.29
CA PRO A 27 -15.76 3.77 8.55
C PRO A 27 -17.05 3.02 8.89
N LEU A 28 -17.13 1.71 8.61
CA LEU A 28 -18.27 0.88 8.93
C LEU A 28 -18.22 0.45 10.40
N ALA A 29 -19.36 0.54 11.09
CA ALA A 29 -19.51 0.04 12.45
C ALA A 29 -19.26 -1.46 12.53
N ALA A 30 -18.77 -1.92 13.70
CA ALA A 30 -18.51 -3.33 13.99
C ALA A 30 -19.77 -4.21 13.96
N GLU A 31 -20.93 -3.61 14.23
CA GLU A 31 -22.22 -4.29 14.30
C GLU A 31 -23.21 -3.64 13.31
N ASP A 32 -24.21 -4.41 12.89
CA ASP A 32 -25.36 -3.87 12.15
C ASP A 32 -26.35 -3.14 13.08
N ALA A 33 -27.43 -2.60 12.49
CA ALA A 33 -28.46 -1.88 13.26
C ALA A 33 -29.22 -2.76 14.28
N ASN A 34 -29.12 -4.09 14.17
CA ASN A 34 -29.74 -5.06 15.05
C ASN A 34 -28.75 -5.61 16.10
N GLY A 35 -27.50 -5.15 16.10
CA GLY A 35 -26.45 -5.61 17.02
C GLY A 35 -25.77 -6.91 16.59
N HIS A 36 -25.94 -7.37 15.35
CA HIS A 36 -25.19 -8.53 14.86
C HIS A 36 -23.78 -8.12 14.44
N PRO A 37 -22.75 -8.92 14.76
CA PRO A 37 -21.38 -8.60 14.40
C PRO A 37 -21.17 -8.69 12.89
N ARG A 38 -20.32 -7.82 12.37
CA ARG A 38 -19.83 -7.86 11.00
C ARG A 38 -18.46 -8.53 10.95
N GLU A 39 -18.19 -9.23 9.86
CA GLU A 39 -16.87 -9.80 9.60
C GLU A 39 -16.07 -8.90 8.68
N PHE A 40 -14.82 -8.60 9.05
CA PHE A 40 -13.91 -7.77 8.27
C PHE A 40 -12.77 -8.62 7.73
N CYS A 41 -12.51 -8.52 6.42
CA CYS A 41 -11.41 -9.20 5.76
C CYS A 41 -10.59 -8.22 4.93
N LEU A 42 -9.27 -8.23 5.10
CA LEU A 42 -8.35 -7.56 4.18
C LEU A 42 -7.99 -8.52 3.04
N HIS A 43 -8.37 -8.14 1.83
CA HIS A 43 -8.00 -8.81 0.60
C HIS A 43 -6.79 -8.11 -0.01
N ALA A 44 -5.79 -8.89 -0.42
CA ALA A 44 -4.60 -8.41 -1.11
C ALA A 44 -4.33 -9.21 -2.39
N GLY A 45 -3.98 -8.51 -3.47
CA GLY A 45 -3.68 -9.12 -4.77
C GLY A 45 -3.09 -8.11 -5.76
N LYS A 46 -2.73 -8.55 -6.96
CA LYS A 46 -2.25 -7.64 -8.02
C LYS A 46 -3.39 -6.84 -8.67
N ARG A 47 -4.55 -7.46 -8.78
CA ARG A 47 -5.77 -6.89 -9.36
C ARG A 47 -6.96 -7.52 -8.68
N LEU A 48 -7.67 -6.71 -7.90
CA LEU A 48 -8.87 -7.08 -7.16
C LEU A 48 -10.08 -6.42 -7.80
N GLU A 49 -11.16 -7.17 -7.86
CA GLU A 49 -12.47 -6.71 -8.35
C GLU A 49 -13.54 -7.06 -7.30
N ILE A 50 -14.64 -6.31 -7.32
CA ILE A 50 -15.81 -6.60 -6.48
C ILE A 50 -16.96 -7.08 -7.38
N THR A 51 -17.60 -8.16 -6.96
CA THR A 51 -18.80 -8.75 -7.58
C THR A 51 -19.90 -8.87 -6.54
N GLY A 52 -21.10 -9.31 -6.94
CA GLY A 52 -22.20 -9.57 -6.00
C GLY A 52 -21.87 -10.62 -4.92
N GLU A 53 -20.89 -11.48 -5.17
CA GLU A 53 -20.44 -12.54 -4.26
C GLU A 53 -19.30 -12.09 -3.33
N GLY A 54 -18.73 -10.90 -3.57
CA GLY A 54 -17.66 -10.28 -2.78
C GLY A 54 -16.42 -9.95 -3.61
N VAL A 55 -15.24 -10.03 -2.99
CA VAL A 55 -13.97 -9.68 -3.64
C VAL A 55 -13.38 -10.88 -4.38
N GLU A 56 -13.01 -10.68 -5.64
CA GLU A 56 -12.32 -11.65 -6.50
C GLU A 56 -10.88 -11.23 -6.80
N GLY A 57 -10.06 -12.17 -7.30
CA GLY A 57 -8.64 -11.92 -7.63
C GLY A 57 -7.70 -11.88 -6.42
N SER A 58 -8.19 -12.27 -5.24
CA SER A 58 -7.40 -12.26 -4.00
C SER A 58 -6.30 -13.32 -4.01
N GLU A 59 -5.06 -12.89 -3.79
CA GLU A 59 -3.91 -13.78 -3.56
C GLU A 59 -3.75 -14.07 -2.05
N THR A 60 -4.17 -13.14 -1.20
CA THR A 60 -4.15 -13.28 0.27
C THR A 60 -5.43 -12.69 0.84
N VAL A 61 -6.02 -13.38 1.80
CA VAL A 61 -7.19 -12.93 2.56
C VAL A 61 -6.89 -13.08 4.04
N LEU A 62 -7.05 -11.99 4.79
CA LEU A 62 -6.81 -11.94 6.23
C LEU A 62 -8.09 -11.52 6.94
N LYS A 63 -8.67 -12.41 7.74
CA LYS A 63 -9.75 -12.06 8.66
C LYS A 63 -9.16 -11.19 9.77
N LEU A 64 -9.79 -10.05 10.04
CA LEU A 64 -9.31 -9.07 11.02
C LEU A 64 -10.17 -9.08 12.26
N ASP A 65 -9.54 -9.03 13.42
CA ASP A 65 -10.24 -8.95 14.70
C ASP A 65 -10.67 -7.52 15.00
N VAL A 66 -11.91 -7.35 15.44
CA VAL A 66 -12.43 -6.03 15.84
C VAL A 66 -11.96 -5.70 17.25
N VAL A 67 -11.39 -4.51 17.41
CA VAL A 67 -10.99 -3.96 18.72
C VAL A 67 -12.10 -3.05 19.23
N THR A 68 -12.76 -3.48 20.32
CA THR A 68 -13.98 -2.82 20.87
C THR A 68 -13.72 -1.48 21.56
N SER A 69 -12.47 -1.17 21.92
CA SER A 69 -12.10 0.12 22.53
C SER A 69 -12.03 1.28 21.53
N GLY A 70 -12.19 1.02 20.23
CA GLY A 70 -12.01 2.00 19.17
C GLY A 70 -10.55 2.39 18.94
N PRO A 71 -10.29 3.45 18.15
CA PRO A 71 -8.95 3.80 17.70
C PRO A 71 -8.04 4.21 18.87
N PRO A 72 -6.79 3.70 18.94
CA PRO A 72 -5.85 4.08 19.99
C PRO A 72 -5.60 5.59 20.05
N ALA A 73 -5.35 6.12 21.26
CA ALA A 73 -5.12 7.55 21.45
C ALA A 73 -3.90 8.08 20.66
N SER A 74 -2.86 7.27 20.50
CA SER A 74 -1.68 7.61 19.67
C SER A 74 -2.04 7.79 18.20
N ILE A 75 -2.90 6.92 17.66
CA ILE A 75 -3.42 7.02 16.29
C ILE A 75 -4.28 8.27 16.14
N LEU A 76 -5.19 8.55 17.09
CA LEU A 76 -6.05 9.74 17.05
C LEU A 76 -5.29 11.06 17.24
N ALA A 77 -4.13 11.04 17.91
CA ALA A 77 -3.28 12.23 18.00
C ALA A 77 -2.68 12.59 16.63
N LYS A 78 -2.30 11.60 15.82
CA LYS A 78 -1.78 11.80 14.45
C LYS A 78 -2.91 12.01 13.44
N PHE A 79 -4.02 11.29 13.60
CA PHE A 79 -5.15 11.25 12.67
C PHE A 79 -6.49 11.48 13.38
N PRO A 80 -6.77 12.71 13.87
CA PRO A 80 -7.95 12.99 14.68
C PRO A 80 -9.29 12.80 13.94
N HIS A 81 -9.27 12.85 12.60
CA HIS A 81 -10.43 12.68 11.75
C HIS A 81 -10.97 11.24 11.70
N PHE A 82 -10.21 10.24 12.17
CA PHE A 82 -10.70 8.86 12.28
C PHE A 82 -11.47 8.57 13.57
N ARG A 83 -11.84 9.59 14.34
CA ARG A 83 -12.66 9.41 15.53
C ARG A 83 -13.99 8.74 15.15
N GLY A 84 -14.33 7.66 15.85
CA GLY A 84 -15.56 6.89 15.62
C GLY A 84 -15.42 5.76 14.59
N TYR A 85 -14.24 5.60 13.98
CA TYR A 85 -13.98 4.46 13.08
C TYR A 85 -13.85 3.16 13.89
N THR A 86 -14.26 2.06 13.29
CA THR A 86 -14.02 0.71 13.83
C THR A 86 -12.54 0.38 13.68
N THR A 87 -11.94 -0.15 14.73
CA THR A 87 -10.53 -0.54 14.76
C THR A 87 -10.40 -2.04 14.50
N LEU A 88 -9.54 -2.39 13.56
CA LEU A 88 -9.29 -3.75 13.11
C LEU A 88 -7.81 -4.08 13.33
N GLN A 89 -7.57 -5.22 13.95
CA GLN A 89 -6.23 -5.70 14.28
C GLN A 89 -5.59 -6.41 13.07
N MET A 90 -4.41 -5.96 12.69
CA MET A 90 -3.57 -6.62 11.69
C MET A 90 -2.51 -7.52 12.34
N PRO A 91 -2.21 -8.69 11.75
CA PRO A 91 -1.05 -9.48 12.14
C PRO A 91 0.27 -8.75 11.87
N THR A 92 1.20 -8.79 12.82
CA THR A 92 2.55 -8.20 12.70
C THR A 92 3.34 -8.81 11.54
N GLY A 93 4.22 -8.02 10.91
CA GLY A 93 5.06 -8.45 9.78
C GLY A 93 4.30 -8.65 8.46
N THR A 94 2.99 -8.33 8.42
CA THR A 94 2.19 -8.38 7.19
C THR A 94 2.53 -7.22 6.25
N ALA A 95 2.86 -6.04 6.79
CA ALA A 95 3.12 -4.83 6.01
C ALA A 95 4.18 -5.06 4.93
N HIS A 96 5.37 -5.54 5.29
CA HIS A 96 6.46 -5.85 4.32
C HIS A 96 6.04 -6.83 3.22
N LYS A 97 5.16 -7.78 3.52
CA LYS A 97 4.73 -8.81 2.56
C LYS A 97 3.71 -8.29 1.55
N LEU A 98 2.85 -7.37 1.99
CA LEU A 98 1.68 -6.94 1.22
C LEU A 98 1.81 -5.52 0.65
N VAL A 99 2.80 -4.71 1.08
CA VAL A 99 2.94 -3.28 0.69
C VAL A 99 2.92 -3.02 -0.82
N THR A 100 3.31 -4.00 -1.65
CA THR A 100 3.33 -3.90 -3.12
C THR A 100 2.01 -4.30 -3.80
N ARG A 101 0.98 -4.65 -3.03
CA ARG A 101 -0.30 -5.18 -3.52
C ARG A 101 -1.40 -4.13 -3.51
N GLN A 102 -2.45 -4.38 -4.30
CA GLN A 102 -3.74 -3.74 -4.11
C GLN A 102 -4.38 -4.29 -2.83
N HIS A 103 -5.01 -3.43 -2.05
CA HIS A 103 -5.67 -3.77 -0.79
C HIS A 103 -7.14 -3.35 -0.83
N VAL A 104 -8.03 -4.28 -0.48
CA VAL A 104 -9.46 -4.04 -0.33
C VAL A 104 -9.90 -4.53 1.04
N LEU A 105 -10.54 -3.65 1.80
CA LEU A 105 -11.23 -4.05 3.02
C LEU A 105 -12.66 -4.46 2.64
N ALA A 106 -12.99 -5.73 2.81
CA ALA A 106 -14.32 -6.27 2.60
C ALA A 106 -15.03 -6.50 3.95
N VAL A 107 -16.33 -6.26 3.95
CA VAL A 107 -17.21 -6.45 5.11
C VAL A 107 -18.31 -7.42 4.72
N ARG A 108 -18.54 -8.42 5.57
CA ARG A 108 -19.64 -9.38 5.45
C ARG A 108 -20.55 -9.30 6.68
N SER A 109 -21.82 -9.65 6.49
CA SER A 109 -22.77 -9.81 7.59
C SER A 109 -22.44 -11.06 8.41
N HIS A 110 -23.09 -11.20 9.57
CA HIS A 110 -22.97 -12.41 10.38
C HIS A 110 -23.45 -13.70 9.67
N GLU A 111 -24.24 -13.56 8.60
CA GLU A 111 -24.72 -14.65 7.75
C GLU A 111 -23.77 -14.92 6.56
N GLY A 112 -22.70 -14.14 6.41
CA GLY A 112 -21.70 -14.28 5.35
C GLY A 112 -22.00 -13.51 4.06
N HIS A 113 -23.12 -12.78 3.98
CA HIS A 113 -23.46 -11.97 2.81
C HIS A 113 -22.53 -10.75 2.69
N PRO A 114 -22.03 -10.39 1.49
CA PRO A 114 -21.29 -9.14 1.27
C PRO A 114 -22.11 -7.92 1.70
N VAL A 115 -21.48 -7.00 2.42
CA VAL A 115 -22.09 -5.76 2.92
C VAL A 115 -21.47 -4.52 2.29
N ASP A 116 -20.14 -4.50 2.19
CA ASP A 116 -19.39 -3.40 1.59
C ASP A 116 -17.96 -3.85 1.26
N ALA A 117 -17.31 -3.12 0.38
CA ALA A 117 -15.91 -3.29 0.03
C ALA A 117 -15.32 -1.96 -0.44
N THR A 118 -14.17 -1.58 0.12
CA THR A 118 -13.51 -0.30 -0.20
C THR A 118 -12.00 -0.46 -0.29
N SER A 119 -11.35 0.37 -1.11
CA SER A 119 -9.89 0.43 -1.17
C SER A 119 -9.32 0.96 0.16
N VAL A 120 -8.05 0.64 0.42
CA VAL A 120 -7.38 1.00 1.69
C VAL A 120 -6.32 2.07 1.47
N GLN A 121 -6.38 3.14 2.26
CA GLN A 121 -5.32 4.15 2.34
C GLN A 121 -4.13 3.61 3.12
N LEU A 122 -2.91 3.74 2.60
CA LEU A 122 -1.71 3.13 3.19
C LEU A 122 -0.77 4.11 3.89
N ALA A 123 -1.00 5.42 3.77
CA ALA A 123 -0.02 6.44 4.18
C ALA A 123 0.42 6.30 5.66
N GLY A 124 -0.52 6.02 6.58
CA GLY A 124 -0.15 5.86 7.99
C GLY A 124 0.72 4.64 8.26
N MET A 125 0.40 3.49 7.65
CA MET A 125 1.24 2.29 7.72
C MET A 125 2.60 2.50 7.08
N LEU A 126 2.66 3.22 5.95
CA LEU A 126 3.94 3.54 5.30
C LEU A 126 4.85 4.37 6.21
N ASP A 127 4.29 5.36 6.90
CA ASP A 127 5.05 6.15 7.89
C ASP A 127 5.47 5.33 9.11
N ASP A 128 4.64 4.40 9.56
CA ASP A 128 4.91 3.61 10.77
C ASP A 128 5.99 2.54 10.55
N VAL A 129 6.01 1.93 9.35
CA VAL A 129 6.87 0.79 9.03
C VAL A 129 8.08 1.19 8.18
N PHE A 130 7.91 2.14 7.25
CA PHE A 130 8.91 2.45 6.23
C PHE A 130 9.44 3.90 6.32
N ALA A 131 9.16 4.64 7.40
CA ALA A 131 9.77 5.95 7.58
C ALA A 131 11.30 5.86 7.53
N TYR A 132 11.91 6.79 6.80
CA TYR A 132 13.33 6.78 6.51
C TYR A 132 13.90 8.19 6.65
N ASP A 133 14.95 8.33 7.44
CA ASP A 133 15.66 9.58 7.72
C ASP A 133 17.11 9.59 7.17
N GLY A 134 17.48 8.55 6.43
CA GLY A 134 18.80 8.42 5.79
C GLY A 134 18.93 9.16 4.45
N PRO A 135 20.06 8.95 3.73
CA PRO A 135 20.33 9.62 2.47
C PRO A 135 19.36 9.24 1.35
N LEU A 136 18.89 10.25 0.60
CA LEU A 136 18.08 10.09 -0.60
C LEU A 136 18.70 10.85 -1.79
N GLY A 137 18.36 10.41 -3.00
CA GLY A 137 18.86 10.98 -4.25
C GLY A 137 20.23 10.41 -4.66
N ALA A 138 20.93 11.15 -5.52
CA ALA A 138 22.26 10.81 -5.98
C ALA A 138 23.32 11.49 -5.10
N HIS A 139 24.13 10.69 -4.43
CA HIS A 139 25.28 11.15 -3.65
C HIS A 139 26.57 10.83 -4.41
N VAL A 140 27.28 11.87 -4.83
CA VAL A 140 28.52 11.76 -5.60
C VAL A 140 29.72 11.95 -4.68
N HIS A 141 30.63 10.99 -4.64
CA HIS A 141 31.86 11.02 -3.84
C HIS A 141 33.06 10.55 -4.66
N GLU A 142 34.30 10.73 -4.19
CA GLU A 142 35.53 10.51 -4.96
C GLU A 142 35.69 9.11 -5.59
N THR A 143 35.07 8.09 -4.99
CA THR A 143 35.16 6.70 -5.41
C THR A 143 33.92 6.16 -6.11
N GLY A 144 32.82 6.92 -6.21
CA GLY A 144 31.58 6.40 -6.80
C GLY A 144 30.40 7.37 -6.80
N VAL A 145 29.22 6.81 -7.07
CA VAL A 145 27.92 7.47 -6.98
C VAL A 145 26.95 6.50 -6.31
N ASP A 146 26.38 6.91 -5.18
CA ASP A 146 25.31 6.16 -4.50
C ASP A 146 23.96 6.76 -4.86
N LEU A 147 23.00 5.92 -5.23
CA LEU A 147 21.64 6.33 -5.55
C LEU A 147 20.66 5.67 -4.60
N HIS A 148 19.79 6.48 -4.00
CA HIS A 148 18.75 6.02 -3.09
C HIS A 148 17.41 6.66 -3.46
N VAL A 149 16.35 5.87 -3.55
CA VAL A 149 14.98 6.35 -3.79
C VAL A 149 14.00 5.63 -2.88
N TRP A 150 13.20 6.37 -2.13
CA TRP A 150 12.16 5.80 -1.26
C TRP A 150 10.95 5.43 -2.11
N ALA A 151 10.68 4.13 -2.24
CA ALA A 151 9.57 3.60 -3.02
C ALA A 151 9.07 2.26 -2.42
N PRO A 152 8.54 2.26 -1.17
CA PRO A 152 8.18 1.04 -0.44
C PRO A 152 7.09 0.21 -1.11
N THR A 153 6.21 0.84 -1.90
CA THR A 153 5.11 0.17 -2.61
C THR A 153 5.52 -0.35 -4.00
N ALA A 154 6.72 -0.02 -4.48
CA ALA A 154 7.20 -0.50 -5.77
C ALA A 154 7.49 -2.00 -5.71
N SER A 155 7.14 -2.72 -6.78
CA SER A 155 7.53 -4.12 -6.96
C SER A 155 8.91 -4.26 -7.60
N SER A 156 9.37 -3.23 -8.33
CA SER A 156 10.72 -3.15 -8.87
C SER A 156 11.10 -1.70 -9.16
N VAL A 157 12.39 -1.39 -9.01
CA VAL A 157 13.00 -0.14 -9.44
C VAL A 157 14.25 -0.43 -10.24
N ARG A 158 14.37 0.18 -11.42
CA ARG A 158 15.58 0.17 -12.26
C ARG A 158 16.13 1.58 -12.43
N LEU A 159 17.45 1.70 -12.43
CA LEU A 159 18.17 2.90 -12.83
C LEU A 159 18.41 2.85 -14.34
N LEU A 160 17.96 3.89 -15.04
CA LEU A 160 18.25 4.13 -16.45
C LEU A 160 19.27 5.26 -16.56
N LEU A 161 20.43 5.02 -17.16
CA LEU A 161 21.49 6.02 -17.34
C LEU A 161 21.56 6.48 -18.79
N PHE A 162 21.85 7.76 -19.00
CA PHE A 162 21.90 8.40 -20.32
C PHE A 162 23.12 9.32 -20.45
N PRO A 163 23.77 9.37 -21.62
CA PRO A 163 24.95 10.20 -21.84
C PRO A 163 24.62 11.69 -22.06
N SER A 164 23.38 12.00 -22.47
CA SER A 164 22.92 13.38 -22.70
C SER A 164 21.41 13.52 -22.48
N ALA A 165 20.97 14.76 -22.28
CA ALA A 165 19.54 15.09 -22.15
C ALA A 165 18.75 14.87 -23.44
N ASP A 166 19.41 14.82 -24.61
CA ASP A 166 18.75 14.65 -25.91
C ASP A 166 18.51 13.18 -26.28
N SER A 167 19.06 12.24 -25.50
CA SER A 167 19.03 10.79 -25.79
C SER A 167 18.21 9.97 -24.78
N LEU A 168 17.14 10.55 -24.22
CA LEU A 168 16.31 9.87 -23.21
C LEU A 168 15.51 8.66 -23.74
N ALA A 169 15.47 8.45 -25.05
CA ALA A 169 14.76 7.32 -25.66
C ALA A 169 15.52 5.98 -25.58
N SER A 170 16.82 5.99 -25.27
CA SER A 170 17.63 4.78 -25.23
C SER A 170 18.71 4.90 -24.15
N PRO A 171 18.54 4.23 -22.99
CA PRO A 171 19.55 4.26 -21.95
C PRO A 171 20.82 3.56 -22.41
N GLN A 172 21.98 4.08 -21.99
CA GLN A 172 23.26 3.41 -22.20
C GLN A 172 23.47 2.23 -21.23
N GLU A 173 22.90 2.34 -20.02
CA GLU A 173 22.93 1.32 -18.99
C GLU A 173 21.54 1.28 -18.30
N GLU A 174 21.04 0.07 -18.06
CA GLU A 174 19.82 -0.21 -17.29
C GLU A 174 20.18 -1.23 -16.20
N LEU A 175 19.92 -0.87 -14.94
CA LEU A 175 20.41 -1.62 -13.78
C LEU A 175 19.29 -1.80 -12.76
N GLU A 176 19.08 -3.02 -12.28
CA GLU A 176 18.17 -3.28 -11.17
C GLU A 176 18.74 -2.69 -9.87
N MET A 177 17.87 -2.02 -9.11
CA MET A 177 18.21 -1.52 -7.77
C MET A 177 17.84 -2.57 -6.71
N CYS A 178 18.56 -2.55 -5.59
CA CYS A 178 18.29 -3.45 -4.47
C CYS A 178 17.28 -2.80 -3.52
N GLN A 179 16.26 -3.55 -3.10
CA GLN A 179 15.31 -3.10 -2.09
C GLN A 179 15.89 -3.35 -0.68
N GLU A 180 15.80 -2.34 0.17
CA GLU A 180 16.11 -2.41 1.60
C GLU A 180 14.85 -2.59 2.45
N ASP A 181 15.00 -3.02 3.70
CA ASP A 181 13.88 -3.21 4.64
C ASP A 181 13.10 -1.90 4.90
N SER A 182 13.78 -0.74 4.78
CA SER A 182 13.20 0.61 4.90
C SER A 182 12.28 0.99 3.73
N GLY A 183 12.20 0.17 2.68
CA GLY A 183 11.49 0.51 1.45
C GLY A 183 12.26 1.45 0.51
N VAL A 184 13.50 1.78 0.86
CA VAL A 184 14.46 2.45 -0.02
C VAL A 184 15.00 1.45 -1.03
N TRP A 185 15.10 1.89 -2.27
CA TRP A 185 15.83 1.19 -3.32
C TRP A 185 17.19 1.85 -3.50
N SER A 186 18.26 1.07 -3.44
CA SER A 186 19.63 1.56 -3.52
C SER A 186 20.46 0.91 -4.63
N LEU A 187 21.43 1.67 -5.14
CA LEU A 187 22.43 1.19 -6.08
C LEU A 187 23.71 2.03 -5.95
N THR A 188 24.85 1.36 -5.80
CA THR A 188 26.17 2.01 -5.82
C THR A 188 26.85 1.74 -7.16
N GLY A 189 27.34 2.81 -7.79
CA GLY A 189 28.01 2.75 -9.08
C GLY A 189 29.39 3.41 -9.12
N PRO A 190 30.12 3.21 -10.23
CA PRO A 190 31.47 3.71 -10.40
C PRO A 190 31.53 5.24 -10.62
N PRO A 191 32.72 5.88 -10.45
CA PRO A 191 32.94 7.30 -10.71
C PRO A 191 32.52 7.80 -12.10
N LYS A 192 32.48 6.91 -13.11
CA LYS A 192 32.06 7.26 -14.48
C LYS A 192 30.60 7.68 -14.60
N TRP A 193 29.77 7.42 -13.58
CA TRP A 193 28.38 7.87 -13.57
C TRP A 193 28.23 9.37 -13.29
N ARG A 194 29.30 10.04 -12.82
CA ARG A 194 29.26 11.48 -12.55
C ARG A 194 28.93 12.28 -13.80
N GLY A 195 27.93 13.16 -13.69
CA GLY A 195 27.48 14.03 -14.78
C GLY A 195 26.60 13.34 -15.83
N LEU A 196 26.30 12.04 -15.66
CA LEU A 196 25.29 11.38 -16.48
C LEU A 196 23.88 11.81 -16.09
N TYR A 197 22.98 11.69 -17.05
CA TYR A 197 21.55 11.88 -16.83
C TYR A 197 20.94 10.54 -16.44
N TYR A 198 19.89 10.55 -15.63
CA TYR A 198 19.26 9.32 -15.19
C TYR A 198 17.75 9.45 -14.99
N GLN A 199 17.07 8.30 -15.02
CA GLN A 199 15.67 8.16 -14.63
C GLN A 199 15.51 6.88 -13.79
N TYR A 200 14.49 6.85 -12.93
CA TYR A 200 14.04 5.62 -12.30
C TYR A 200 12.88 5.04 -13.11
N GLN A 201 13.00 3.80 -13.54
CA GLN A 201 11.86 3.03 -14.03
C GLN A 201 11.25 2.27 -12.86
N VAL A 202 10.10 2.75 -12.38
CA VAL A 202 9.40 2.20 -11.22
C VAL A 202 8.20 1.39 -11.68
N THR A 203 8.12 0.13 -11.24
CA THR A 203 6.91 -0.68 -11.38
C THR A 203 6.18 -0.66 -10.04
N VAL A 204 4.97 -0.11 -10.01
CA VAL A 204 4.18 0.10 -8.78
C VAL A 204 2.70 -0.01 -9.09
N PHE A 205 1.91 -0.49 -8.12
CA PHE A 205 0.45 -0.45 -8.20
C PHE A 205 -0.03 1.01 -8.04
N CYS A 206 -0.86 1.49 -8.97
CA CYS A 206 -1.48 2.81 -8.89
C CYS A 206 -2.98 2.69 -8.64
N PRO A 207 -3.51 3.17 -7.49
CA PRO A 207 -4.93 3.04 -7.15
C PRO A 207 -5.89 3.72 -8.12
N TRP A 208 -5.42 4.72 -8.88
CA TRP A 208 -6.26 5.58 -9.72
C TRP A 208 -6.31 5.14 -11.19
N THR A 209 -5.62 4.06 -11.55
CA THR A 209 -5.64 3.48 -12.90
C THR A 209 -6.51 2.23 -12.98
N LEU A 210 -7.40 2.04 -12.01
CA LEU A 210 -8.42 0.98 -11.98
C LEU A 210 -9.57 1.28 -12.96
#